data_AF-A0A2W5YGC8-F1
#
_entry.id   AF-A0A2W5YGC8-F1
#
_cell.length_a   1.000
_cell.length_b   1.000
_cell.length_c   1.000
_cell.angle_alpha   90.00
_cell.angle_beta   90.00
_cell.angle_gamma   90.00
#
_symmetry.space_group_name_H-M   'P 1'
#
loop_
_entity.id
_entity.type
_entity.pdbx_description
1 polymer ?
#
loop_
_entity_poly.entity_id
_entity_poly.type
_entity_poly.pdbx_seq_one_letter_code
_entity_poly.pdbx_strand_id
1 'polypeptide(L)'
;MADYHHDLLFGAFLLPNARDQQAVVAAAETADDLGLDIVAFQDHPYQPAFLDVWTLLSYVAARTKRIRLFPDVANVPLRPPAVLARSAAALDILSGGRVELGLGAGGFLDAIVSMGGPRRSVSEHVEALAEAITVIRSLWRPGPPVHFKGSYYFLEGARPGPVPPHPIGIWLGAYKRRMLQLTGRTADGWIPSLGYAAPEDLRRMNLTIDSAAQDAGRDPAEIRRALNISGTFGPPGSGFLNGPATEWAEQLAELALLDGMSTFILGSGPEIAADLRRFAEEVAPAVREAVSRERQRRSALPPTGPASPAVAAAGPQPTADRPAREAAREAERLVSQEEPISRVGRAGQQMLLAVHEHLRLELAKLREVITEVAEGRASAAQARSYLNQMTMRQNYWTLGAFCAAYCRVVSVHHAIEDQQMFADLRAADQSLGPILERLRHEHEGIARVLAEVDAALVAMVDDENRLSDTQAAVDHLADLLLAHLRDEEEQLLEPIGRLGIRI
;
A
#
# COMPACT_ATOMS: atom_id res chain seq x y z
N MET A 1 -11.30 -6.29 15.54
CA MET A 1 -11.50 -4.88 15.13
C MET A 1 -10.14 -4.21 15.22
N ALA A 2 -9.71 -3.49 14.18
CA ALA A 2 -8.30 -3.13 13.98
C ALA A 2 -7.87 -1.79 14.63
N ASP A 3 -8.61 -1.22 15.58
CA ASP A 3 -8.32 0.13 16.13
C ASP A 3 -7.00 0.17 16.95
N TYR A 4 -6.47 -0.98 17.42
CA TYR A 4 -5.27 -1.17 18.27
C TYR A 4 -5.10 -0.23 19.49
N HIS A 5 -5.98 0.74 19.68
CA HIS A 5 -6.03 1.75 20.73
C HIS A 5 -4.76 2.60 20.90
N HIS A 6 -3.95 2.73 19.85
CA HIS A 6 -2.82 3.63 19.87
C HIS A 6 -3.24 5.11 19.94
N ASP A 7 -2.41 5.91 20.61
CA ASP A 7 -2.42 7.36 20.49
C ASP A 7 -2.08 7.78 19.06
N LEU A 8 -2.71 8.87 18.61
CA LEU A 8 -2.54 9.39 17.25
C LEU A 8 -1.39 10.39 17.17
N LEU A 9 -0.47 10.10 16.25
CA LEU A 9 0.71 10.90 15.99
C LEU A 9 0.63 11.56 14.61
N PHE A 10 1.08 12.79 14.50
CA PHE A 10 1.05 13.56 13.26
C PHE A 10 2.44 14.08 12.97
N GLY A 11 2.90 13.94 11.73
CA GLY A 11 4.27 14.29 11.36
C GLY A 11 4.40 14.92 9.99
N ALA A 12 5.64 15.29 9.66
CA ALA A 12 6.04 15.87 8.39
C ALA A 12 7.10 15.00 7.71
N PHE A 13 6.91 14.67 6.43
CA PHE A 13 7.90 14.00 5.60
C PHE A 13 8.58 15.04 4.71
N LEU A 14 9.83 15.33 5.02
CA LEU A 14 10.64 16.38 4.39
C LEU A 14 11.66 15.78 3.43
N LEU A 15 11.75 16.36 2.23
CA LEU A 15 12.80 16.00 1.28
C LEU A 15 14.13 16.61 1.74
N PRO A 16 15.22 15.83 1.86
CA PRO A 16 16.51 16.32 2.32
C PRO A 16 17.26 17.09 1.22
N ASN A 17 16.61 18.06 0.56
CA ASN A 17 17.17 18.77 -0.60
C ASN A 17 18.40 19.61 -0.21
N ALA A 18 19.53 19.38 -0.89
CA ALA A 18 20.78 20.09 -0.63
C ALA A 18 20.79 21.51 -1.21
N ARG A 19 20.03 21.80 -2.28
CA ARG A 19 19.99 23.14 -2.90
C ARG A 19 19.29 24.17 -2.02
N ASP A 20 18.33 23.72 -1.21
CA ASP A 20 17.58 24.58 -0.29
C ASP A 20 17.58 24.01 1.12
N GLN A 21 18.77 23.70 1.62
CA GLN A 21 18.94 23.07 2.93
C GLN A 21 18.38 23.90 4.09
N GLN A 22 18.38 25.24 3.97
CA GLN A 22 17.81 26.11 4.99
C GLN A 22 16.29 25.98 5.05
N ALA A 23 15.60 25.90 3.90
CA ALA A 23 14.16 25.68 3.89
C ALA A 23 13.78 24.32 4.50
N VAL A 24 14.58 23.28 4.26
CA VAL A 24 14.36 21.95 4.86
C VAL A 24 14.44 22.01 6.39
N VAL A 25 15.46 22.69 6.94
CA VAL A 25 15.61 22.85 8.39
C VAL A 25 14.50 23.74 8.96
N ALA A 26 14.18 24.86 8.31
CA ALA A 26 13.12 25.76 8.74
C ALA A 26 11.74 25.07 8.75
N ALA A 27 11.48 24.17 7.80
CA ALA A 27 10.26 23.36 7.79
C ALA A 27 10.21 22.38 8.98
N ALA A 28 11.36 21.79 9.37
CA ALA A 28 11.44 20.94 10.55
C ALA A 28 11.23 21.73 11.86
N GLU A 29 11.79 22.95 11.96
CA GLU A 29 11.54 23.86 13.08
C GLU A 29 10.08 24.28 13.15
N THR A 30 9.48 24.58 11.99
CA THR A 30 8.05 24.91 11.90
C THR A 30 7.18 23.75 12.37
N ALA A 31 7.50 22.51 11.98
CA ALA A 31 6.80 21.32 12.46
C ALA A 31 6.92 21.16 13.98
N ASP A 32 8.11 21.39 14.56
CA ASP A 32 8.32 21.35 16.01
C ASP A 32 7.51 22.43 16.74
N ASP A 33 7.52 23.67 16.24
CA ASP A 33 6.81 24.81 16.81
C ASP A 33 5.28 24.65 16.74
N LEU A 34 4.77 24.02 15.67
CA LEU A 34 3.37 23.66 15.52
C LEU A 34 2.96 22.47 16.39
N GLY A 35 3.90 21.81 17.07
CA GLY A 35 3.62 20.68 17.96
C GLY A 35 3.34 19.37 17.23
N LEU A 36 3.86 19.20 16.01
CA LEU A 36 3.87 17.89 15.35
C LEU A 36 4.81 16.92 16.08
N ASP A 37 4.49 15.65 15.98
CA ASP A 37 5.09 14.58 16.77
C ASP A 37 6.36 14.00 16.13
N ILE A 38 6.47 14.04 14.80
CA ILE A 38 7.53 13.38 14.00
C ILE A 38 7.95 14.28 12.83
N VAL A 39 9.25 14.39 12.60
CA VAL A 39 9.82 14.84 11.33
C VAL A 39 10.62 13.71 10.71
N ALA A 40 10.26 13.39 9.47
CA ALA A 40 10.73 12.24 8.71
C ALA A 40 11.52 12.69 7.48
N PHE A 41 12.60 11.98 7.16
CA PHE A 41 13.41 12.25 5.96
C PHE A 41 13.76 10.96 5.22
N GLN A 42 13.62 10.97 3.90
CA GLN A 42 13.99 9.81 3.09
C GLN A 42 15.50 9.61 2.95
N ASP A 43 15.99 8.40 3.23
CA ASP A 43 17.42 8.07 3.11
C ASP A 43 17.72 7.44 1.75
N HIS A 44 18.07 8.29 0.78
CA HIS A 44 18.55 7.87 -0.54
C HIS A 44 19.99 8.39 -0.76
N PRO A 45 21.03 7.78 -0.15
CA PRO A 45 22.40 8.30 -0.18
C PRO A 45 23.01 8.46 -1.58
N TYR A 46 22.48 7.74 -2.58
CA TYR A 46 22.87 7.80 -3.98
C TYR A 46 22.24 8.97 -4.76
N GLN A 47 21.31 9.72 -4.17
CA GLN A 47 20.73 10.89 -4.83
C GLN A 47 21.62 12.11 -4.61
N PRO A 48 22.32 12.61 -5.65
CA PRO A 48 23.30 13.69 -5.49
C PRO A 48 22.68 15.04 -5.10
N ALA A 49 21.36 15.20 -5.29
CA ALA A 49 20.62 16.39 -4.90
C ALA A 49 20.24 16.40 -3.40
N PHE A 50 20.49 15.31 -2.67
CA PHE A 50 20.09 15.16 -1.27
C PHE A 50 21.26 15.26 -0.30
N LEU A 51 20.97 15.78 0.88
CA LEU A 51 21.83 15.72 2.05
C LEU A 51 21.87 14.29 2.59
N ASP A 52 22.98 13.93 3.24
CA ASP A 52 23.03 12.74 4.08
C ASP A 52 22.03 12.85 5.24
N VAL A 53 21.11 11.90 5.35
CA VAL A 53 20.01 11.96 6.32
C VAL A 53 20.50 11.93 7.77
N TRP A 54 21.54 11.15 8.10
CA TRP A 54 22.04 11.10 9.49
C TRP A 54 22.70 12.40 9.92
N THR A 55 23.41 13.05 9.00
CA THR A 55 23.97 14.39 9.19
C THR A 55 22.85 15.42 9.36
N LEU A 56 21.83 15.38 8.50
CA LEU A 56 20.69 16.28 8.56
C LEU A 56 19.87 16.10 9.86
N LEU A 57 19.57 14.86 10.25
CA LEU A 57 18.86 14.54 11.49
C LEU A 57 19.62 15.09 12.70
N SER A 58 20.95 14.97 12.74
CA SER A 58 21.78 15.52 13.81
C SER A 58 21.71 17.06 13.87
N TYR A 59 21.70 17.72 12.72
CA TYR A 59 21.57 19.17 12.65
C TYR A 59 20.17 19.64 13.08
N VAL A 60 19.11 18.99 12.59
CA VAL A 60 17.71 19.27 12.96
C VAL A 60 17.48 18.99 14.45
N ALA A 61 18.09 17.94 15.02
CA ALA A 61 18.02 17.63 16.44
C ALA A 61 18.47 18.81 17.31
N ALA A 62 19.57 19.47 16.93
CA ALA A 62 20.13 20.60 17.66
C ALA A 62 19.29 21.89 17.52
N ARG A 63 18.41 21.93 16.51
CA ARG A 63 17.57 23.09 16.15
C ARG A 63 16.13 22.96 16.66
N THR A 64 15.73 21.78 17.10
CA THR A 64 14.37 21.45 17.56
C THR A 64 14.36 20.98 19.01
N LYS A 65 13.21 21.06 19.67
CA LYS A 65 13.06 20.80 21.11
C LYS A 65 12.25 19.56 21.44
N ARG A 66 11.20 19.25 20.68
CA ARG A 66 10.20 18.22 21.07
C ARG A 66 10.00 17.16 20.00
N ILE A 67 9.99 17.55 18.73
CA ILE A 67 9.66 16.69 17.60
C ILE A 67 10.57 15.47 17.53
N ARG A 68 10.01 14.29 17.23
CA ARG A 68 10.82 13.08 17.01
C ARG A 68 11.48 13.08 15.65
N LEU A 69 12.67 12.49 15.60
CA LEU A 69 13.57 12.45 14.47
C LEU A 69 13.52 11.06 13.86
N PHE A 70 13.15 10.96 12.58
CA PHE A 70 12.86 9.68 11.95
C PHE A 70 13.45 9.57 10.54
N PRO A 71 14.39 8.65 10.27
CA PRO A 71 14.74 8.30 8.90
C PRO A 71 13.62 7.42 8.31
N ASP A 72 13.00 7.85 7.22
CA ASP A 72 11.84 7.20 6.59
C ASP A 72 12.10 6.85 5.12
N VAL A 73 12.74 5.73 4.82
CA VAL A 73 13.38 4.80 5.76
C VAL A 73 14.89 4.74 5.50
N ALA A 74 15.68 4.45 6.54
CA ALA A 74 17.12 4.27 6.42
C ALA A 74 17.47 3.15 5.43
N ASN A 75 18.41 3.41 4.52
CA ASN A 75 18.84 2.45 3.52
C ASN A 75 19.84 1.45 4.12
N VAL A 76 19.34 0.37 4.72
CA VAL A 76 20.18 -0.61 5.45
C VAL A 76 21.34 -1.16 4.62
N PRO A 77 21.20 -1.47 3.31
CA PRO A 77 22.33 -1.89 2.48
C PRO A 77 23.52 -0.91 2.43
N LEU A 78 23.29 0.39 2.65
CA LEU A 78 24.32 1.44 2.69
C LEU A 78 24.62 1.93 4.11
N ARG A 79 23.98 1.36 5.14
CA ARG A 79 24.12 1.73 6.55
C ARG A 79 24.44 0.48 7.38
N PRO A 80 25.72 0.11 7.54
CA PRO A 80 26.10 -1.09 8.30
C PRO A 80 25.41 -1.13 9.67
N PRO A 81 24.71 -2.21 10.04
CA PRO A 81 23.75 -2.19 11.15
C PRO A 81 24.40 -1.90 12.51
N ALA A 82 25.65 -2.32 12.71
CA ALA A 82 26.37 -1.98 13.94
C ALA A 82 26.69 -0.49 14.07
N VAL A 83 27.03 0.16 12.96
CA VAL A 83 27.27 1.62 12.92
C VAL A 83 25.96 2.37 13.04
N LEU A 84 24.92 1.88 12.36
CA LEU A 84 23.57 2.44 12.44
C LEU A 84 23.03 2.41 13.88
N ALA A 85 23.20 1.28 14.59
CA ALA A 85 22.81 1.15 15.99
C ALA A 85 23.49 2.19 16.89
N ARG A 86 24.81 2.37 16.74
CA ARG A 86 25.56 3.38 17.51
C ARG A 86 25.12 4.81 17.17
N SER A 87 24.89 5.08 15.89
CA SER A 87 24.49 6.41 15.42
C SER A 87 23.09 6.78 15.93
N ALA A 88 22.14 5.86 15.84
CA ALA A 88 20.80 6.02 16.39
C ALA A 88 20.82 6.23 17.90
N ALA A 89 21.55 5.40 18.65
CA ALA A 89 21.67 5.56 20.10
C ALA A 89 22.34 6.88 20.51
N ALA A 90 23.39 7.30 19.80
CA ALA A 90 24.07 8.56 20.07
C ALA A 90 23.15 9.75 19.80
N LEU A 91 22.45 9.76 18.66
CA LEU A 91 21.49 10.81 18.33
C LEU A 91 20.34 10.83 19.35
N ASP A 92 19.89 9.67 19.82
CA ASP A 92 18.84 9.58 20.81
C ASP A 92 19.25 10.21 22.15
N ILE A 93 20.47 9.92 22.61
CA ILE A 93 21.05 10.56 23.80
C ILE A 93 21.17 12.08 23.60
N LEU A 94 21.71 12.52 22.46
CA LEU A 94 21.93 13.94 22.16
C LEU A 94 20.63 14.73 22.01
N SER A 95 19.59 14.10 21.48
CA SER A 95 18.27 14.70 21.27
C SER A 95 17.37 14.63 22.51
N GLY A 96 17.75 13.89 23.54
CA GLY A 96 16.97 13.72 24.76
C GLY A 96 15.85 12.67 24.64
N GLY A 97 16.06 11.64 23.84
CA GLY A 97 15.11 10.54 23.67
C GLY A 97 14.05 10.81 22.60
N ARG A 98 14.47 11.28 21.42
CA ARG A 98 13.57 11.70 20.34
C ARG A 98 13.75 10.89 19.06
N VAL A 99 14.49 9.79 19.07
CA VAL A 99 14.78 9.03 17.85
C VAL A 99 13.87 7.82 17.71
N GLU A 100 13.32 7.65 16.52
CA GLU A 100 12.71 6.40 16.04
C GLU A 100 13.50 5.94 14.81
N LEU A 101 13.47 4.64 14.48
CA LEU A 101 14.30 4.10 13.39
C LEU A 101 13.46 3.41 12.31
N GLY A 102 13.19 4.11 11.21
CA GLY A 102 12.62 3.52 10.01
C GLY A 102 13.70 2.78 9.22
N LEU A 103 13.46 1.51 8.87
CA LEU A 103 14.40 0.67 8.12
C LEU A 103 13.79 0.18 6.81
N GLY A 104 14.55 0.34 5.73
CA GLY A 104 14.25 -0.19 4.42
C GLY A 104 15.24 -1.29 4.03
N ALA A 105 14.73 -2.34 3.38
CA ALA A 105 15.58 -3.37 2.81
C ALA A 105 16.41 -2.88 1.60
N GLY A 106 16.08 -1.71 1.03
CA GLY A 106 16.71 -1.12 -0.15
C GLY A 106 15.94 -1.44 -1.43
N GLY A 107 15.22 -0.45 -1.99
CA GLY A 107 14.35 -0.64 -3.16
C GLY A 107 15.02 -0.39 -4.52
N PHE A 108 16.21 0.23 -4.54
CA PHE A 108 16.86 0.70 -5.77
C PHE A 108 18.24 0.05 -5.91
N LEU A 109 18.24 -1.21 -6.39
CA LEU A 109 19.41 -2.08 -6.38
C LEU A 109 20.63 -1.48 -7.09
N ASP A 110 20.45 -0.96 -8.30
CA ASP A 110 21.59 -0.45 -9.07
C ASP A 110 22.20 0.82 -8.45
N ALA A 111 21.35 1.67 -7.86
CA ALA A 111 21.81 2.85 -7.14
C ALA A 111 22.57 2.47 -5.84
N ILE A 112 22.10 1.45 -5.12
CA ILE A 112 22.79 0.88 -3.96
C ILE A 112 24.16 0.33 -4.36
N VAL A 113 24.22 -0.47 -5.43
CA VAL A 113 25.47 -1.05 -5.93
C VAL A 113 26.45 0.02 -6.40
N SER A 114 25.96 1.09 -7.03
CA SER A 114 26.81 2.21 -7.47
C SER A 114 27.56 2.90 -6.33
N MET A 115 27.03 2.81 -5.10
CA MET A 115 27.63 3.36 -3.87
C MET A 115 28.36 2.30 -3.04
N GLY A 116 28.68 1.14 -3.64
CA GLY A 116 29.41 0.05 -2.98
C GLY A 116 28.56 -0.85 -2.08
N GLY A 117 27.23 -0.73 -2.14
CA GLY A 117 26.32 -1.64 -1.44
C GLY A 117 26.27 -3.03 -2.08
N PRO A 118 25.84 -4.05 -1.33
CA PRO A 118 25.80 -5.42 -1.82
C PRO A 118 24.69 -5.61 -2.87
N ARG A 119 24.97 -6.39 -3.91
CA ARG A 119 23.93 -6.86 -4.84
C ARG A 119 23.25 -8.09 -4.23
N ARG A 120 21.96 -7.98 -3.91
CA ARG A 120 21.16 -9.05 -3.30
C ARG A 120 19.93 -9.36 -4.16
N SER A 121 19.46 -10.59 -4.13
CA SER A 121 18.13 -10.98 -4.62
C SER A 121 17.04 -10.46 -3.68
N VAL A 122 15.78 -10.49 -4.12
CA VAL A 122 14.64 -10.03 -3.30
C VAL A 122 14.54 -10.81 -1.97
N SER A 123 14.82 -12.12 -1.98
CA SER A 123 14.84 -12.96 -0.77
C SER A 123 15.91 -12.50 0.22
N GLU A 124 17.13 -12.33 -0.28
CA GLU A 124 18.30 -11.97 0.52
C GLU A 124 18.16 -10.58 1.14
N HIS A 125 17.49 -9.64 0.47
CA HIS A 125 17.19 -8.31 1.05
C HIS A 125 16.36 -8.41 2.33
N VAL A 126 15.33 -9.27 2.35
CA VAL A 126 14.46 -9.43 3.53
C VAL A 126 15.19 -10.15 4.66
N GLU A 127 15.98 -11.19 4.34
CA GLU A 127 16.76 -11.92 5.33
C GLU A 127 17.88 -11.06 5.94
N ALA A 128 18.58 -10.29 5.11
CA ALA A 128 19.56 -9.34 5.59
C ALA A 128 18.92 -8.30 6.51
N LEU A 129 17.74 -7.76 6.16
CA LEU A 129 17.05 -6.83 7.06
C LEU A 129 16.70 -7.48 8.42
N ALA A 130 16.26 -8.73 8.43
CA ALA A 130 15.98 -9.46 9.67
C ALA A 130 17.24 -9.62 10.55
N GLU A 131 18.40 -9.94 9.95
CA GLU A 131 19.68 -9.98 10.67
C GLU A 131 20.10 -8.59 11.17
N ALA A 132 19.90 -7.55 10.37
CA ALA A 132 20.21 -6.17 10.74
C ALA A 132 19.43 -5.74 11.99
N ILE A 133 18.12 -6.03 12.05
CA ILE A 133 17.28 -5.75 13.22
C ILE A 133 17.83 -6.45 14.48
N THR A 134 18.25 -7.71 14.33
CA THR A 134 18.84 -8.49 15.43
C THR A 134 20.15 -7.86 15.91
N VAL A 135 21.04 -7.48 14.98
CA VAL A 135 22.30 -6.80 15.30
C VAL A 135 22.06 -5.49 16.02
N ILE A 136 21.14 -4.66 15.51
CA ILE A 136 20.83 -3.34 16.08
C ILE A 136 20.31 -3.48 17.52
N ARG A 137 19.28 -4.32 17.72
CA ARG A 137 18.71 -4.56 19.05
C ARG A 137 19.71 -5.16 20.03
N SER A 138 20.63 -6.01 19.56
CA SER A 138 21.68 -6.60 20.41
C SER A 138 22.65 -5.55 20.92
N LEU A 139 22.99 -4.55 20.10
CA LEU A 139 23.94 -3.50 20.48
C LEU A 139 23.34 -2.42 21.38
N TRP A 140 22.01 -2.26 21.41
CA TRP A 140 21.33 -1.36 22.36
C TRP A 140 21.12 -1.97 23.74
N ARG A 141 21.21 -3.30 23.87
CA ARG A 141 21.04 -3.99 25.16
C ARG A 141 22.36 -3.97 25.95
N PRO A 142 22.37 -3.42 27.18
CA PRO A 142 23.55 -3.54 28.05
C PRO A 142 23.89 -5.02 28.28
N GLY A 143 25.17 -5.36 28.29
CA GLY A 143 25.59 -6.75 28.47
C GLY A 143 27.03 -7.05 28.05
N PRO A 144 27.38 -8.35 27.98
CA PRO A 144 28.68 -8.79 27.50
C PRO A 144 28.89 -8.43 26.01
N PRO A 145 30.13 -8.54 25.50
CA PRO A 145 30.41 -8.35 24.08
C PRO A 145 29.52 -9.24 23.18
N VAL A 146 28.87 -8.61 22.21
CA VAL A 146 27.96 -9.26 21.26
C VAL A 146 28.77 -10.00 20.21
N HIS A 147 28.45 -11.28 20.03
CA HIS A 147 28.95 -12.11 18.94
C HIS A 147 27.75 -12.50 18.08
N PHE A 148 27.83 -12.25 16.78
CA PHE A 148 26.77 -12.54 15.84
C PHE A 148 27.37 -13.09 14.55
N LYS A 149 26.89 -14.25 14.10
CA LYS A 149 27.36 -14.89 12.88
C LYS A 149 26.16 -15.20 11.99
N GLY A 150 25.70 -14.17 11.28
CA GLY A 150 24.65 -14.30 10.27
C GLY A 150 25.23 -14.58 8.88
N SER A 151 24.34 -14.77 7.92
CA SER A 151 24.68 -14.92 6.50
C SER A 151 25.11 -13.59 5.88
N TYR A 152 24.64 -12.46 6.42
CA TYR A 152 24.86 -11.13 5.85
C TYR A 152 25.67 -10.21 6.76
N TYR A 153 25.60 -10.41 8.09
CA TYR A 153 26.36 -9.61 9.05
C TYR A 153 27.11 -10.46 10.06
N PHE A 154 28.26 -9.94 10.49
CA PHE A 154 29.15 -10.59 11.43
C PHE A 154 29.61 -9.61 12.51
N LEU A 155 29.57 -10.03 13.77
CA LEU A 155 30.14 -9.33 14.93
C LEU A 155 30.99 -10.31 15.72
N GLU A 156 32.20 -9.88 16.08
CA GLU A 156 33.12 -10.61 16.93
C GLU A 156 33.49 -9.75 18.13
N GLY A 157 32.81 -9.99 19.26
CA GLY A 157 33.07 -9.25 20.49
C GLY A 157 32.72 -7.77 20.43
N ALA A 158 31.69 -7.39 19.66
CA ALA A 158 31.25 -6.01 19.58
C ALA A 158 30.65 -5.55 20.92
N ARG A 159 31.26 -4.56 21.57
CA ARG A 159 30.76 -4.06 22.86
C ARG A 159 29.44 -3.31 22.64
N PRO A 160 28.35 -3.67 23.35
CA PRO A 160 27.10 -2.94 23.26
C PRO A 160 27.26 -1.49 23.75
N GLY A 161 26.36 -0.63 23.32
CA GLY A 161 26.28 0.77 23.71
C GLY A 161 26.70 1.78 22.62
N PRO A 162 26.50 3.09 22.86
CA PRO A 162 25.85 3.63 24.05
C PRO A 162 24.38 3.17 24.13
N VAL A 163 23.86 3.06 25.34
CA VAL A 163 22.50 2.55 25.57
C VAL A 163 21.53 3.72 25.40
N PRO A 164 20.56 3.63 24.47
CA PRO A 164 19.55 4.67 24.33
C PRO A 164 18.79 4.93 25.65
N PRO A 165 18.46 6.19 25.99
CA PRO A 165 17.68 6.53 27.18
C PRO A 165 16.26 5.93 27.19
N HIS A 166 15.70 5.58 26.03
CA HIS A 166 14.45 4.85 25.90
C HIS A 166 14.54 3.76 24.82
N PRO A 167 13.60 2.80 24.76
CA PRO A 167 13.51 1.88 23.63
C PRO A 167 13.24 2.65 22.33
N ILE A 168 14.21 2.70 21.43
CA ILE A 168 14.04 3.22 20.06
C ILE A 168 13.22 2.19 19.28
N GLY A 169 12.07 2.59 18.73
CA GLY A 169 11.25 1.71 17.91
C GLY A 169 11.88 1.47 16.54
N ILE A 170 11.73 0.25 16.03
CA ILE A 170 12.14 -0.13 14.67
C ILE A 170 10.91 -0.27 13.78
N TRP A 171 10.80 0.57 12.76
CA TRP A 171 9.63 0.68 11.89
C TRP A 171 10.02 0.24 10.48
N LEU A 172 9.19 -0.56 9.79
CA LEU A 172 9.54 -1.08 8.47
C LEU A 172 8.66 -0.51 7.35
N GLY A 173 9.31 -0.01 6.30
CA GLY A 173 8.68 0.27 5.01
C GLY A 173 8.44 -1.03 4.25
N ALA A 174 7.24 -1.59 4.34
CA ALA A 174 6.93 -2.94 3.86
C ALA A 174 5.66 -2.98 3.02
N TYR A 175 5.70 -3.72 1.91
CA TYR A 175 4.57 -3.82 0.97
C TYR A 175 4.22 -5.27 0.61
N LYS A 176 5.23 -6.07 0.28
CA LYS A 176 5.03 -7.47 -0.16
C LYS A 176 4.93 -8.41 1.04
N ARG A 177 4.22 -9.52 0.88
CA ARG A 177 3.86 -10.48 1.95
C ARG A 177 5.02 -10.85 2.88
N ARG A 178 6.21 -11.16 2.34
CA ARG A 178 7.37 -11.56 3.15
C ARG A 178 7.89 -10.44 4.04
N MET A 179 7.88 -9.20 3.56
CA MET A 179 8.24 -8.02 4.35
C MET A 179 7.18 -7.72 5.41
N LEU A 180 5.88 -7.83 5.07
CA LEU A 180 4.80 -7.67 6.05
C LEU A 180 4.87 -8.72 7.17
N GLN A 181 5.20 -9.97 6.83
CA GLN A 181 5.45 -11.01 7.82
C GLN A 181 6.68 -10.69 8.69
N LEU A 182 7.76 -10.16 8.12
CA LEU A 182 8.91 -9.70 8.91
C LEU A 182 8.52 -8.58 9.89
N THR A 183 7.71 -7.63 9.44
CA THR A 183 7.16 -6.55 10.27
C THR A 183 6.41 -7.11 11.47
N GLY A 184 5.46 -8.03 11.26
CA GLY A 184 4.71 -8.67 12.35
C GLY A 184 5.61 -9.34 13.38
N ARG A 185 6.61 -10.10 12.92
CA ARG A 185 7.49 -10.87 13.81
C ARG A 185 8.49 -10.02 14.60
N THR A 186 8.95 -8.89 14.06
CA THR A 186 10.17 -8.24 14.57
C THR A 186 10.12 -6.73 14.75
N ALA A 187 9.19 -6.03 14.12
CA ALA A 187 9.14 -4.57 14.12
C ALA A 187 8.20 -4.03 15.20
N ASP A 188 8.37 -2.75 15.52
CA ASP A 188 7.55 -1.96 16.45
C ASP A 188 6.61 -1.01 15.69
N GLY A 189 6.81 -0.87 14.37
CA GLY A 189 5.98 -0.07 13.49
C GLY A 189 5.98 -0.55 12.04
N TRP A 190 4.89 -0.26 11.34
CA TRP A 190 4.77 -0.41 9.88
C TRP A 190 4.54 0.97 9.26
N ILE A 191 5.28 1.31 8.20
CA ILE A 191 5.15 2.60 7.51
C ILE A 191 5.10 2.46 5.97
N PRO A 192 3.92 2.20 5.39
CA PRO A 192 3.69 2.33 3.96
C PRO A 192 3.52 3.81 3.56
N SER A 193 3.62 4.07 2.25
CA SER A 193 3.20 5.34 1.65
C SER A 193 1.98 5.16 0.77
N LEU A 194 1.06 6.13 0.76
CA LEU A 194 -0.17 6.08 -0.03
C LEU A 194 0.05 5.82 -1.52
N GLY A 195 1.18 6.26 -2.08
CA GLY A 195 1.54 6.01 -3.48
C GLY A 195 1.87 4.54 -3.80
N TYR A 196 2.03 3.69 -2.78
CA TYR A 196 2.36 2.26 -2.93
C TYR A 196 1.39 1.34 -2.18
N ALA A 197 0.54 1.89 -1.31
CA ALA A 197 -0.51 1.18 -0.59
C ALA A 197 -1.74 2.08 -0.54
N ALA A 198 -2.71 1.80 -1.41
CA ALA A 198 -3.96 2.51 -1.41
C ALA A 198 -4.76 2.19 -0.12
N PRO A 199 -5.60 3.12 0.39
CA PRO A 199 -6.41 2.91 1.60
C PRO A 199 -7.08 1.53 1.73
N GLU A 200 -7.62 1.01 0.64
CA GLU A 200 -8.35 -0.27 0.54
C GLU A 200 -7.45 -1.50 0.74
N ASP A 201 -6.17 -1.37 0.42
CA ASP A 201 -5.19 -2.43 0.63
C ASP A 201 -4.74 -2.53 2.09
N LEU A 202 -4.84 -1.44 2.85
CA LEU A 202 -4.31 -1.35 4.22
C LEU A 202 -4.86 -2.45 5.10
N ARG A 203 -6.17 -2.73 5.02
CA ARG A 203 -6.80 -3.81 5.79
C ARG A 203 -6.18 -5.18 5.52
N ARG A 204 -5.98 -5.54 4.25
CA ARG A 204 -5.38 -6.82 3.85
C ARG A 204 -3.92 -6.92 4.30
N MET A 205 -3.18 -5.82 4.20
CA MET A 205 -1.78 -5.76 4.62
C MET A 205 -1.66 -5.88 6.15
N ASN A 206 -2.52 -5.18 6.91
CA ASN A 206 -2.63 -5.31 8.36
C ASN A 206 -2.88 -6.74 8.80
N LEU A 207 -3.83 -7.45 8.18
CA LEU A 207 -4.10 -8.86 8.51
C LEU A 207 -2.86 -9.75 8.34
N THR A 208 -2.00 -9.44 7.36
CA THR A 208 -0.74 -10.18 7.17
C THR A 208 0.25 -9.91 8.31
N ILE A 209 0.33 -8.65 8.77
CA ILE A 209 1.17 -8.25 9.90
C ILE A 209 0.66 -8.89 11.19
N ASP A 210 -0.65 -8.79 11.45
CA ASP A 210 -1.29 -9.30 12.65
C ASP A 210 -1.13 -10.82 12.78
N SER A 211 -1.38 -11.56 11.70
CA SER A 211 -1.17 -13.01 11.66
C SER A 211 0.29 -13.35 11.97
N ALA A 212 1.24 -12.63 11.39
CA ALA A 212 2.66 -12.89 11.62
C ALA A 212 3.14 -12.50 13.03
N ALA A 213 2.52 -11.48 13.64
CA ALA A 213 2.77 -11.12 15.04
C ALA A 213 2.25 -12.21 15.97
N GLN A 214 1.02 -12.67 15.77
CA GLN A 214 0.40 -13.75 16.55
C GLN A 214 1.17 -15.07 16.41
N ASP A 215 1.58 -15.44 15.20
CA ASP A 215 2.40 -16.63 14.95
C ASP A 215 3.75 -16.56 15.67
N ALA A 216 4.26 -15.35 15.94
CA ALA A 216 5.47 -15.11 16.73
C ALA A 216 5.21 -14.90 18.23
N GLY A 217 3.97 -15.07 18.70
CA GLY A 217 3.58 -14.90 20.10
C GLY A 217 3.57 -13.44 20.57
N ARG A 218 3.40 -12.49 19.65
CA ARG A 218 3.31 -11.05 19.95
C ARG A 218 1.87 -10.56 19.82
N ASP A 219 1.52 -9.56 20.61
CA ASP A 219 0.26 -8.83 20.42
C ASP A 219 0.39 -7.90 19.20
N PRO A 220 -0.50 -8.00 18.19
CA PRO A 220 -0.52 -7.05 17.07
C PRO A 220 -0.57 -5.57 17.49
N ALA A 221 -1.15 -5.27 18.66
CA ALA A 221 -1.21 -3.93 19.23
C ALA A 221 0.15 -3.43 19.78
N GLU A 222 1.21 -4.24 19.80
CA GLU A 222 2.57 -3.76 20.05
C GLU A 222 3.18 -3.06 18.82
N ILE A 223 2.56 -3.23 17.65
CA ILE A 223 3.10 -2.78 16.38
C ILE A 223 2.27 -1.58 15.93
N ARG A 224 2.89 -0.40 15.87
CA ARG A 224 2.24 0.82 15.40
C ARG A 224 1.96 0.76 13.90
N ARG A 225 0.93 1.47 13.46
CA ARG A 225 0.55 1.59 12.05
C ARG A 225 0.68 3.05 11.63
N ALA A 226 1.68 3.35 10.82
CA ALA A 226 1.90 4.67 10.27
C ALA A 226 1.45 4.71 8.80
N LEU A 227 1.37 5.90 8.23
CA LEU A 227 1.07 6.11 6.82
C LEU A 227 1.67 7.44 6.37
N ASN A 228 2.51 7.38 5.33
CA ASN A 228 2.92 8.58 4.61
C ASN A 228 1.78 9.01 3.70
N ILE A 229 1.25 10.19 3.95
CA ILE A 229 0.11 10.77 3.26
C ILE A 229 0.52 11.94 2.39
N SER A 230 -0.22 12.17 1.32
CA SER A 230 -0.06 13.31 0.42
C SER A 230 -1.44 13.67 -0.10
N GLY A 231 -1.69 14.96 -0.31
CA GLY A 231 -2.98 15.45 -0.73
C GLY A 231 -2.92 16.93 -1.10
N THR A 232 -4.07 17.52 -1.41
CA THR A 232 -4.21 18.96 -1.68
C THR A 232 -5.29 19.56 -0.78
N PHE A 233 -4.96 20.65 -0.08
CA PHE A 233 -5.95 21.45 0.62
C PHE A 233 -6.64 22.41 -0.33
N GLY A 234 -7.96 22.47 -0.29
CA GLY A 234 -8.74 23.36 -1.14
C GLY A 234 -10.25 23.19 -0.97
N PRO A 235 -11.06 23.72 -1.90
CA PRO A 235 -12.47 23.36 -2.00
C PRO A 235 -12.64 21.84 -2.15
N PRO A 236 -13.81 21.28 -1.78
CA PRO A 236 -14.09 19.85 -1.96
C PRO A 236 -13.75 19.39 -3.38
N GLY A 237 -12.89 18.39 -3.47
CA GLY A 237 -12.40 17.80 -4.72
C GLY A 237 -12.75 16.32 -4.80
N SER A 238 -12.42 15.70 -5.93
CA SER A 238 -12.45 14.24 -6.03
C SER A 238 -11.12 13.66 -5.56
N GLY A 239 -11.16 12.58 -4.78
CA GLY A 239 -9.95 11.89 -4.34
C GLY A 239 -9.77 11.85 -2.82
N PHE A 240 -8.91 10.92 -2.40
CA PHE A 240 -8.49 10.83 -1.00
C PHE A 240 -7.57 12.01 -0.67
N LEU A 241 -7.86 12.72 0.42
CA LEU A 241 -7.15 13.92 0.88
C LEU A 241 -7.06 15.03 -0.19
N ASN A 242 -8.17 15.27 -0.90
CA ASN A 242 -8.29 16.37 -1.87
C ASN A 242 -9.53 17.21 -1.55
N GLY A 243 -9.35 18.24 -0.73
CA GLY A 243 -10.49 18.97 -0.19
C GLY A 243 -10.15 19.79 1.05
N PRO A 244 -11.18 20.25 1.79
CA PRO A 244 -10.99 21.05 2.99
C PRO A 244 -10.43 20.21 4.14
N ALA A 245 -9.83 20.87 5.14
CA ALA A 245 -9.26 20.21 6.31
C ALA A 245 -10.27 19.35 7.09
N THR A 246 -11.56 19.70 7.06
CA THR A 246 -12.64 18.91 7.67
C THR A 246 -12.80 17.55 7.01
N GLU A 247 -12.74 17.48 5.68
CA GLU A 247 -12.85 16.23 4.94
C GLU A 247 -11.61 15.35 5.16
N TRP A 248 -10.43 15.96 5.19
CA TRP A 248 -9.19 15.27 5.59
C TRP A 248 -9.33 14.66 6.99
N ALA A 249 -9.87 15.40 7.95
CA ALA A 249 -10.03 14.90 9.31
C ALA A 249 -10.98 13.70 9.39
N GLU A 250 -12.09 13.72 8.65
CA GLU A 250 -13.03 12.60 8.56
C GLU A 250 -12.36 11.36 7.95
N GLN A 251 -11.68 11.52 6.81
CA GLN A 251 -10.99 10.45 6.11
C GLN A 251 -9.87 9.80 6.94
N LEU A 252 -9.05 10.62 7.63
CA LEU A 252 -7.99 10.10 8.49
C LEU A 252 -8.55 9.45 9.77
N ALA A 253 -9.64 9.98 10.32
CA ALA A 253 -10.32 9.35 11.45
C ALA A 253 -10.91 7.98 11.06
N GLU A 254 -11.43 7.83 9.84
CA GLU A 254 -11.90 6.55 9.31
C GLU A 254 -10.76 5.53 9.24
N LEU A 255 -9.62 5.90 8.65
CA LEU A 255 -8.44 5.01 8.60
C LEU A 255 -7.95 4.62 10.00
N ALA A 256 -8.03 5.53 10.97
CA ALA A 256 -7.67 5.21 12.35
C ALA A 256 -8.62 4.18 12.98
N LEU A 257 -9.93 4.36 12.81
CA LEU A 257 -10.95 3.54 13.45
C LEU A 257 -11.19 2.18 12.76
N LEU A 258 -11.00 2.12 11.44
CA LEU A 258 -11.31 0.94 10.63
C LEU A 258 -10.06 0.12 10.29
N ASP A 259 -8.94 0.79 10.01
CA ASP A 259 -7.68 0.16 9.60
C ASP A 259 -6.57 0.27 10.66
N GLY A 260 -6.81 0.97 11.77
CA GLY A 260 -5.85 1.06 12.87
C GLY A 260 -4.69 2.01 12.63
N MET A 261 -4.74 2.83 11.58
CA MET A 261 -3.70 3.81 11.30
C MET A 261 -3.63 4.83 12.45
N SER A 262 -2.46 4.95 13.07
CA SER A 262 -2.25 5.75 14.28
C SER A 262 -1.12 6.75 14.14
N THR A 263 -0.49 6.83 12.97
CA THR A 263 0.54 7.84 12.68
C THR A 263 0.39 8.32 11.25
N PHE A 264 0.16 9.62 11.06
CA PHE A 264 -0.03 10.21 9.75
C PHE A 264 1.09 11.21 9.47
N ILE A 265 1.90 10.96 8.44
CA ILE A 265 3.06 11.78 8.12
C ILE A 265 2.83 12.48 6.78
N LEU A 266 2.68 13.79 6.80
CA LEU A 266 2.36 14.61 5.63
C LEU A 266 3.58 14.83 4.73
N GLY A 267 3.46 14.42 3.47
CA GLY A 267 4.44 14.63 2.42
C GLY A 267 4.70 16.11 2.10
N SER A 268 5.95 16.41 1.74
CA SER A 268 6.34 17.74 1.28
C SER A 268 5.69 18.15 -0.03
N GLY A 269 5.16 19.36 -0.08
CA GLY A 269 4.69 20.05 -1.28
C GLY A 269 5.31 21.44 -1.45
N PRO A 270 5.02 22.16 -2.56
CA PRO A 270 5.52 23.52 -2.79
C PRO A 270 5.13 24.51 -1.68
N GLU A 271 3.99 24.29 -1.02
CA GLU A 271 3.45 25.15 0.03
C GLU A 271 3.59 24.53 1.44
N ILE A 272 4.64 23.72 1.65
CA ILE A 272 4.76 22.88 2.86
C ILE A 272 4.57 23.64 4.18
N ALA A 273 5.02 24.89 4.29
CA ALA A 273 4.82 25.67 5.52
C ALA A 273 3.33 25.95 5.82
N ALA A 274 2.53 26.27 4.79
CA ALA A 274 1.10 26.50 4.93
C ALA A 274 0.35 25.18 5.16
N ASP A 275 0.79 24.11 4.50
CA ASP A 275 0.18 22.79 4.65
C ASP A 275 0.45 22.19 6.03
N LEU A 276 1.66 22.33 6.57
CA LEU A 276 2.00 21.92 7.94
C LEU A 276 1.14 22.66 8.96
N ARG A 277 0.91 23.97 8.77
CA ARG A 277 0.06 24.76 9.66
C ARG A 277 -1.37 24.24 9.66
N ARG A 278 -1.99 24.10 8.48
CA ARG A 278 -3.35 23.54 8.34
C ARG A 278 -3.45 22.15 8.92
N PHE A 279 -2.45 21.30 8.65
CA PHE A 279 -2.42 19.93 9.17
C PHE A 279 -2.33 19.87 10.69
N ALA A 280 -1.49 20.70 11.30
CA ALA A 280 -1.29 20.73 12.75
C ALA A 280 -2.41 21.43 13.52
N GLU A 281 -2.92 22.56 13.00
CA GLU A 281 -3.89 23.42 13.70
C GLU A 281 -5.34 23.00 13.43
N GLU A 282 -5.65 22.42 12.26
CA GLU A 282 -7.03 22.07 11.87
C GLU A 282 -7.25 20.55 11.81
N VAL A 283 -6.42 19.82 11.05
CA VAL A 283 -6.65 18.39 10.80
C VAL A 283 -6.35 17.55 12.03
N ALA A 284 -5.15 17.64 12.61
CA ALA A 284 -4.73 16.77 13.70
C ALA A 284 -5.64 16.84 14.95
N PRO A 285 -6.08 18.03 15.42
CA PRO A 285 -7.04 18.12 16.54
C PRO A 285 -8.40 17.52 16.18
N ALA A 286 -8.90 17.77 14.97
CA ALA A 286 -10.20 17.26 14.52
C ALA A 286 -10.21 15.72 14.41
N VAL A 287 -9.14 15.12 13.89
CA VAL A 287 -8.98 13.66 13.86
C VAL A 287 -8.97 13.08 15.28
N ARG A 288 -8.18 13.66 16.19
CA ARG A 288 -8.10 13.21 17.60
C ARG A 288 -9.47 13.28 18.27
N GLU A 289 -10.21 14.36 18.07
CA GLU A 289 -11.56 14.52 18.61
C GLU A 289 -12.54 13.48 18.05
N ALA A 290 -12.55 13.30 16.73
CA ALA A 290 -13.44 12.36 16.06
C ALA A 290 -13.20 10.91 16.51
N VAL A 291 -11.93 10.49 16.56
CA VAL A 291 -11.54 9.15 17.02
C VAL A 291 -11.85 8.95 18.50
N SER A 292 -11.55 9.93 19.36
CA SER A 292 -11.88 9.86 20.79
C SER A 292 -13.38 9.74 21.03
N ARG A 293 -14.18 10.56 20.34
CA ARG A 293 -15.65 10.54 20.43
C ARG A 293 -16.22 9.19 20.01
N GLU A 294 -15.72 8.61 18.92
CA GLU A 294 -16.18 7.30 18.46
C GLU A 294 -15.75 6.16 19.41
N ARG A 295 -14.50 6.18 19.91
CA ARG A 295 -14.02 5.21 20.90
C ARG A 295 -14.90 5.26 22.17
N GLN A 296 -15.19 6.45 22.69
CA GLN A 296 -16.09 6.63 23.84
C GLN A 296 -17.50 6.12 23.57
N ARG A 297 -18.06 6.44 22.39
CA ARG A 297 -19.39 5.95 21.97
C ARG A 297 -19.44 4.43 21.94
N ARG A 298 -18.41 3.77 21.40
CA ARG A 298 -18.30 2.30 21.35
C ARG A 298 -18.17 1.68 22.75
N SER A 299 -17.42 2.32 23.65
CA SER A 299 -17.28 1.85 25.04
C SER A 299 -18.55 2.03 25.87
N ALA A 300 -19.39 3.00 25.55
CA ALA A 300 -20.66 3.27 26.25
C ALA A 300 -21.82 2.35 25.81
N LEU A 301 -21.69 1.65 24.67
CA LEU A 301 -22.69 0.68 24.24
C LEU A 301 -22.67 -0.55 25.17
N PRO A 302 -23.84 -1.04 25.64
CA PRO A 302 -23.89 -2.26 26.44
C PRO A 302 -23.31 -3.43 25.62
N PRO A 303 -22.61 -4.38 26.27
CA PRO A 303 -22.02 -5.51 25.57
C PRO A 303 -23.12 -6.30 24.86
N THR A 304 -23.15 -6.25 23.54
CA THR A 304 -23.97 -7.13 22.73
C THR A 304 -23.31 -8.51 22.74
N GLY A 305 -23.69 -9.34 23.71
CA GLY A 305 -23.45 -10.79 23.67
C GLY A 305 -24.30 -11.45 22.57
N PRO A 306 -23.96 -12.69 22.19
CA PRO A 306 -24.14 -13.77 23.15
C PRO A 306 -22.82 -14.39 23.61
N ALA A 307 -22.79 -14.73 24.90
CA ALA A 307 -21.82 -15.66 25.46
C ALA A 307 -21.94 -17.01 24.73
N SER A 308 -20.81 -17.54 24.24
CA SER A 308 -20.70 -18.94 23.85
C SER A 308 -21.07 -19.82 25.07
N PRO A 309 -21.99 -20.77 24.96
CA PRO A 309 -22.16 -21.75 26.01
C PRO A 309 -20.91 -22.62 26.06
N ALA A 310 -20.35 -22.78 27.25
CA ALA A 310 -19.33 -23.78 27.52
C ALA A 310 -19.89 -25.17 27.18
N VAL A 311 -19.28 -25.85 26.20
CA VAL A 311 -19.56 -27.27 25.96
C VAL A 311 -18.70 -28.08 26.91
N ALA A 312 -19.34 -28.53 27.99
CA ALA A 312 -18.81 -29.50 28.92
C ALA A 312 -18.60 -30.86 28.23
N ALA A 313 -17.56 -31.57 28.67
CA ALA A 313 -17.22 -32.91 28.22
C ALA A 313 -18.38 -33.90 28.42
N ALA A 314 -18.68 -34.67 27.38
CA ALA A 314 -19.51 -35.87 27.46
C ALA A 314 -18.80 -37.03 26.75
N GLY A 315 -18.71 -38.15 27.45
CA GLY A 315 -18.06 -39.39 27.05
C GLY A 315 -18.80 -40.19 25.95
N PRO A 316 -18.42 -41.47 25.77
CA PRO A 316 -18.27 -42.11 24.46
C PRO A 316 -19.59 -42.60 23.85
N GLN A 317 -19.68 -42.50 22.52
CA GLN A 317 -20.75 -43.11 21.73
C GLN A 317 -20.24 -44.21 20.78
N PRO A 318 -21.11 -45.16 20.39
CA PRO A 318 -20.76 -46.56 20.16
C PRO A 318 -20.45 -46.90 18.70
N THR A 319 -19.80 -48.05 18.53
CA THR A 319 -19.45 -48.69 17.27
C THR A 319 -20.66 -49.33 16.56
N ALA A 320 -20.93 -48.93 15.31
CA ALA A 320 -21.60 -49.67 14.22
C ALA A 320 -21.50 -48.79 12.95
N ASP A 321 -21.32 -49.22 11.70
CA ASP A 321 -21.30 -50.54 11.08
C ASP A 321 -20.42 -50.46 9.79
N ARG A 322 -19.73 -51.54 9.44
CA ARG A 322 -18.69 -51.59 8.39
C ARG A 322 -19.21 -51.56 6.92
N PRO A 323 -20.45 -51.95 6.56
CA PRO A 323 -20.90 -51.96 5.16
C PRO A 323 -21.14 -50.56 4.57
N ALA A 324 -21.47 -49.56 5.39
CA ALA A 324 -21.72 -48.19 4.93
C ALA A 324 -20.44 -47.47 4.48
N ARG A 325 -19.27 -47.91 4.96
CA ARG A 325 -17.96 -47.33 4.59
C ARG A 325 -17.45 -47.80 3.24
N GLU A 326 -17.89 -48.96 2.74
CA GLU A 326 -17.49 -49.46 1.42
C GLU A 326 -18.33 -48.85 0.31
N ALA A 327 -19.65 -48.69 0.52
CA ALA A 327 -20.53 -47.99 -0.42
C ALA A 327 -20.16 -46.49 -0.57
N ALA A 328 -19.76 -45.83 0.52
CA ALA A 328 -19.28 -44.45 0.47
C ALA A 328 -17.94 -44.32 -0.27
N ARG A 329 -17.05 -45.31 -0.17
CA ARG A 329 -15.74 -45.33 -0.86
C ARG A 329 -15.86 -45.64 -2.36
N GLU A 330 -16.90 -46.37 -2.76
CA GLU A 330 -17.18 -46.65 -4.18
C GLU A 330 -17.88 -45.47 -4.86
N ALA A 331 -18.77 -44.77 -4.15
CA ALA A 331 -19.33 -43.49 -4.57
C ALA A 331 -18.26 -42.37 -4.66
N GLU A 332 -17.30 -42.31 -3.72
CA GLU A 332 -16.15 -41.38 -3.80
C GLU A 332 -15.22 -41.68 -4.99
N ARG A 333 -15.05 -42.94 -5.38
CA ARG A 333 -14.24 -43.31 -6.56
C ARG A 333 -14.90 -42.93 -7.89
N LEU A 334 -16.23 -42.95 -7.96
CA LEU A 334 -16.98 -42.60 -9.17
C LEU A 334 -17.13 -41.08 -9.36
N VAL A 335 -16.98 -40.29 -8.30
CA VAL A 335 -16.95 -38.81 -8.35
C VAL A 335 -15.52 -38.26 -8.61
N SER A 336 -14.50 -39.13 -8.61
CA SER A 336 -13.08 -38.74 -8.75
C SER A 336 -12.55 -38.71 -10.20
N GLN A 337 -13.32 -38.20 -11.16
CA GLN A 337 -12.84 -37.95 -12.54
C GLN A 337 -12.97 -36.50 -13.03
N GLU A 338 -13.35 -35.56 -12.17
CA GLU A 338 -13.16 -34.12 -12.41
C GLU A 338 -12.40 -33.52 -11.23
N GLU A 339 -11.27 -32.86 -11.49
CA GLU A 339 -10.48 -32.21 -10.43
C GLU A 339 -11.33 -31.11 -9.76
N PRO A 340 -11.48 -31.11 -8.42
CA PRO A 340 -12.27 -30.08 -7.76
C PRO A 340 -11.57 -28.72 -7.83
N ILE A 341 -12.24 -27.71 -8.39
CA ILE A 341 -11.77 -26.31 -8.47
C ILE A 341 -11.20 -25.86 -7.13
N SER A 342 -9.92 -25.50 -7.13
CA SER A 342 -9.20 -25.10 -5.92
C SER A 342 -9.80 -23.82 -5.32
N ARG A 343 -9.68 -23.62 -4.00
CA ARG A 343 -10.14 -22.38 -3.33
C ARG A 343 -9.48 -21.12 -3.93
N VAL A 344 -8.25 -21.26 -4.41
CA VAL A 344 -7.49 -20.20 -5.08
C VAL A 344 -8.05 -19.94 -6.48
N GLY A 345 -8.33 -20.99 -7.26
CA GLY A 345 -8.94 -20.87 -8.59
C GLY A 345 -10.34 -20.26 -8.54
N ARG A 346 -11.15 -20.60 -7.53
CA ARG A 346 -12.45 -19.95 -7.29
C ARG A 346 -12.33 -18.45 -7.01
N ALA A 347 -11.32 -18.05 -6.25
CA ALA A 347 -11.07 -16.64 -5.96
C ALA A 347 -10.57 -15.88 -7.20
N GLY A 348 -9.72 -16.50 -8.02
CA GLY A 348 -9.30 -15.95 -9.32
C GLY A 348 -10.48 -15.75 -10.26
N GLN A 349 -11.32 -16.77 -10.46
CA GLN A 349 -12.55 -16.68 -11.27
C GLN A 349 -13.47 -15.54 -10.81
N GLN A 350 -13.68 -15.40 -9.50
CA GLN A 350 -14.53 -14.34 -8.94
C GLN A 350 -13.93 -12.95 -9.15
N MET A 351 -12.61 -12.82 -9.09
CA MET A 351 -11.92 -11.55 -9.34
C MET A 351 -12.05 -11.12 -10.80
N LEU A 352 -11.79 -12.03 -11.75
CA LEU A 352 -11.94 -11.76 -13.19
C LEU A 352 -13.34 -11.25 -13.50
N LEU A 353 -14.36 -11.99 -13.06
CA LEU A 353 -15.76 -11.62 -13.26
C LEU A 353 -16.12 -10.28 -12.61
N ALA A 354 -15.58 -9.98 -11.43
CA ALA A 354 -15.83 -8.71 -10.75
C ALA A 354 -15.21 -7.52 -11.50
N VAL A 355 -13.99 -7.68 -12.03
CA VAL A 355 -13.33 -6.65 -12.84
C VAL A 355 -14.06 -6.46 -14.17
N HIS A 356 -14.43 -7.55 -14.84
CA HIS A 356 -15.16 -7.48 -16.11
C HIS A 356 -16.53 -6.83 -15.95
N GLU A 357 -17.26 -7.14 -14.89
CA GLU A 357 -18.53 -6.48 -14.60
C GLU A 357 -18.35 -4.99 -14.35
N HIS A 358 -17.29 -4.60 -13.65
CA HIS A 358 -16.96 -3.18 -13.47
C HIS A 358 -16.67 -2.49 -14.81
N LEU A 359 -15.89 -3.12 -15.71
CA LEU A 359 -15.61 -2.58 -17.05
C LEU A 359 -16.87 -2.44 -17.91
N ARG A 360 -17.80 -3.39 -17.82
CA ARG A 360 -19.11 -3.31 -18.50
C ARG A 360 -19.93 -2.12 -18.00
N LEU A 361 -19.95 -1.87 -16.69
CA LEU A 361 -20.66 -0.75 -16.09
C LEU A 361 -20.06 0.60 -16.49
N GLU A 362 -18.72 0.71 -16.50
CA GLU A 362 -18.02 1.92 -16.93
C GLU A 362 -18.26 2.21 -18.43
N LEU A 363 -18.20 1.19 -19.28
CA LEU A 363 -18.50 1.31 -20.71
C LEU A 363 -19.96 1.72 -20.96
N ALA A 364 -20.91 1.11 -20.23
CA ALA A 364 -22.32 1.48 -20.32
C ALA A 364 -22.53 2.94 -19.94
N LYS A 365 -21.82 3.40 -18.90
CA LYS A 365 -21.94 4.77 -18.43
C LYS A 365 -21.26 5.78 -19.37
N LEU A 366 -20.14 5.43 -19.99
CA LEU A 366 -19.53 6.21 -21.07
C LEU A 366 -20.52 6.42 -22.22
N ARG A 367 -21.19 5.36 -22.67
CA ARG A 367 -22.22 5.43 -23.74
C ARG A 367 -23.42 6.27 -23.34
N GLU A 368 -23.87 6.18 -22.09
CA GLU A 368 -24.97 7.00 -21.56
C GLU A 368 -24.63 8.48 -21.68
N VAL A 369 -23.45 8.90 -21.19
CA VAL A 369 -23.00 10.30 -21.19
C VAL A 369 -22.93 10.88 -22.60
N ILE A 370 -22.40 10.11 -23.56
CA ILE A 370 -22.34 10.55 -24.97
C ILE A 370 -23.74 10.66 -25.58
N THR A 371 -24.66 9.77 -25.22
CA THR A 371 -26.07 9.87 -25.61
C THR A 371 -26.73 11.12 -25.03
N GLU A 372 -26.43 11.50 -23.77
CA GLU A 372 -26.97 12.72 -23.17
C GLU A 372 -26.52 14.00 -23.90
N VAL A 373 -25.30 14.01 -24.44
CA VAL A 373 -24.82 15.11 -25.29
C VAL A 373 -25.58 15.14 -26.61
N ALA A 374 -25.79 13.99 -27.25
CA ALA A 374 -26.51 13.89 -28.52
C ALA A 374 -27.97 14.32 -28.43
N GLU A 375 -28.60 14.09 -27.29
CA GLU A 375 -29.98 14.50 -27.02
C GLU A 375 -30.10 15.95 -26.53
N GLY A 376 -28.97 16.67 -26.39
CA GLY A 376 -28.92 18.05 -25.89
C GLY A 376 -29.28 18.17 -24.40
N ARG A 377 -29.23 17.07 -23.65
CA ARG A 377 -29.49 17.02 -22.20
C ARG A 377 -28.26 17.38 -21.37
N ALA A 378 -27.07 17.29 -21.96
CA ALA A 378 -25.79 17.73 -21.39
C ALA A 378 -24.94 18.43 -22.46
N SER A 379 -24.13 19.40 -22.07
CA SER A 379 -23.10 19.98 -22.94
C SER A 379 -21.88 19.09 -23.04
N ALA A 380 -21.07 19.21 -24.11
CA ALA A 380 -19.79 18.51 -24.23
C ALA A 380 -18.85 18.80 -23.05
N ALA A 381 -18.92 20.00 -22.47
CA ALA A 381 -18.18 20.38 -21.27
C ALA A 381 -18.67 19.67 -19.99
N GLN A 382 -19.99 19.49 -19.84
CA GLN A 382 -20.57 18.73 -18.72
C GLN A 382 -20.29 17.23 -18.84
N ALA A 383 -20.40 16.68 -20.05
CA ALA A 383 -20.01 15.30 -20.34
C ALA A 383 -18.52 15.08 -20.05
N ARG A 384 -17.63 15.98 -20.48
CA ARG A 384 -16.21 15.95 -20.12
C ARG A 384 -16.00 15.99 -18.61
N SER A 385 -16.70 16.87 -17.90
CA SER A 385 -16.62 16.95 -16.43
C SER A 385 -17.08 15.65 -15.77
N TYR A 386 -18.12 15.01 -16.32
CA TYR A 386 -18.66 13.75 -15.82
C TYR A 386 -17.71 12.58 -16.11
N LEU A 387 -17.18 12.48 -17.34
CA LEU A 387 -16.19 11.49 -17.74
C LEU A 387 -14.87 11.63 -16.96
N ASN A 388 -14.49 12.86 -16.59
CA ASN A 388 -13.37 13.13 -15.67
C ASN A 388 -13.64 12.68 -14.22
N GLN A 389 -14.91 12.45 -13.86
CA GLN A 389 -15.35 12.01 -12.53
C GLN A 389 -15.65 10.50 -12.49
N MET A 390 -15.77 9.86 -13.65
CA MET A 390 -15.91 8.41 -13.78
C MET A 390 -14.54 7.74 -13.58
N THR A 391 -14.54 6.73 -12.72
CA THR A 391 -13.40 5.90 -12.24
C THR A 391 -12.23 6.60 -11.54
N MET A 392 -12.22 6.49 -10.21
CA MET A 392 -11.09 6.76 -9.31
C MET A 392 -10.11 5.57 -9.24
N ARG A 393 -8.84 5.76 -9.65
CA ARG A 393 -7.63 5.68 -8.77
C ARG A 393 -6.28 5.74 -9.52
N GLN A 394 -5.51 6.80 -9.21
CA GLN A 394 -4.02 6.98 -9.21
C GLN A 394 -3.24 6.86 -10.55
N ASN A 395 -2.25 7.70 -10.96
CA ASN A 395 -1.54 8.87 -10.41
C ASN A 395 -0.82 9.70 -11.54
N TYR A 396 -0.97 11.04 -11.50
CA TYR A 396 0.00 12.15 -11.60
C TYR A 396 0.78 12.66 -12.88
N TRP A 397 0.47 13.95 -13.18
CA TRP A 397 1.24 15.12 -13.69
C TRP A 397 1.24 15.54 -15.19
N THR A 398 0.56 16.68 -15.38
CA THR A 398 0.77 17.89 -16.20
C THR A 398 1.03 17.84 -17.72
N LEU A 399 0.07 18.48 -18.41
CA LEU A 399 0.06 19.05 -19.76
C LEU A 399 -0.10 18.06 -20.94
N GLY A 400 -1.34 18.02 -21.45
CA GLY A 400 -1.74 17.37 -22.70
C GLY A 400 -2.41 16.00 -22.50
N ALA A 401 -3.57 15.80 -23.12
CA ALA A 401 -4.37 14.56 -23.20
C ALA A 401 -5.16 14.17 -21.94
N PHE A 402 -6.44 14.55 -21.93
CA PHE A 402 -7.40 14.28 -20.84
C PHE A 402 -8.21 12.99 -21.01
N CYS A 403 -8.10 12.24 -22.11
CA CYS A 403 -8.86 11.00 -22.28
C CYS A 403 -8.00 9.73 -22.06
N ALA A 404 -6.72 9.88 -21.72
CA ALA A 404 -5.79 8.79 -21.40
C ALA A 404 -6.09 8.08 -20.06
N ALA A 405 -7.06 8.55 -19.27
CA ALA A 405 -7.42 7.95 -17.98
C ALA A 405 -8.30 6.69 -18.16
N TYR A 406 -9.31 6.75 -19.04
CA TYR A 406 -10.13 5.58 -19.39
C TYR A 406 -9.28 4.51 -20.10
N CYS A 407 -8.31 4.93 -20.93
CA CYS A 407 -7.36 4.02 -21.55
C CYS A 407 -6.48 3.26 -20.53
N ARG A 408 -6.20 3.84 -19.36
CA ARG A 408 -5.25 3.28 -18.38
C ARG A 408 -5.84 2.16 -17.53
N VAL A 409 -7.12 2.17 -17.17
CA VAL A 409 -7.73 1.08 -16.38
C VAL A 409 -7.77 -0.22 -17.19
N VAL A 410 -8.19 -0.13 -18.45
CA VAL A 410 -8.16 -1.25 -19.40
C VAL A 410 -6.71 -1.68 -19.72
N SER A 411 -5.79 -0.71 -19.90
CA SER A 411 -4.38 -1.03 -20.14
C SER A 411 -3.68 -1.66 -18.94
N VAL A 412 -4.06 -1.31 -17.70
CA VAL A 412 -3.46 -1.88 -16.47
C VAL A 412 -4.01 -3.27 -16.18
N HIS A 413 -5.31 -3.48 -16.38
CA HIS A 413 -5.94 -4.81 -16.29
C HIS A 413 -5.31 -5.79 -17.28
N HIS A 414 -5.29 -5.43 -18.57
CA HIS A 414 -4.69 -6.25 -19.62
C HIS A 414 -3.16 -6.39 -19.46
N ALA A 415 -2.45 -5.39 -18.91
CA ALA A 415 -1.02 -5.52 -18.61
C ALA A 415 -0.72 -6.45 -17.43
N ILE A 416 -1.59 -6.50 -16.41
CA ILE A 416 -1.48 -7.45 -15.30
C ILE A 416 -1.77 -8.86 -15.81
N GLU A 417 -2.73 -9.00 -16.70
CA GLU A 417 -3.06 -10.28 -17.34
C GLU A 417 -1.93 -10.78 -18.23
N ASP A 418 -1.40 -9.92 -19.10
CA ASP A 418 -0.29 -10.24 -20.00
C ASP A 418 1.00 -10.63 -19.25
N GLN A 419 1.31 -9.93 -18.15
CA GLN A 419 2.60 -10.08 -17.46
C GLN A 419 2.59 -11.12 -16.34
N GLN A 420 1.43 -11.37 -15.72
CA GLN A 420 1.32 -12.26 -14.57
C GLN A 420 0.37 -13.43 -14.84
N MET A 421 -0.89 -13.17 -15.22
CA MET A 421 -1.90 -14.23 -15.36
C MET A 421 -1.62 -15.17 -16.55
N PHE A 422 -1.37 -14.62 -17.74
CA PHE A 422 -1.08 -15.38 -18.95
C PHE A 422 0.26 -16.10 -18.84
N ALA A 423 1.25 -15.50 -18.16
CA ALA A 423 2.52 -16.14 -17.86
C ALA A 423 2.33 -17.36 -16.94
N ASP A 424 1.54 -17.22 -15.88
CA ASP A 424 1.23 -18.31 -14.94
C ASP A 424 0.37 -19.41 -15.60
N LEU A 425 -0.62 -19.04 -16.41
CA LEU A 425 -1.45 -19.97 -17.19
C LEU A 425 -0.62 -20.74 -18.22
N ARG A 426 0.27 -20.08 -18.96
CA ARG A 426 1.14 -20.72 -19.95
C ARG A 426 2.19 -21.62 -19.31
N ALA A 427 2.67 -21.24 -18.12
CA ALA A 427 3.59 -22.06 -17.35
C ALA A 427 2.90 -23.32 -16.79
N ALA A 428 1.62 -23.20 -16.41
CA ALA A 428 0.82 -24.31 -15.89
C ALA A 428 0.26 -25.24 -16.98
N ASP A 429 -0.12 -24.70 -18.14
CA ASP A 429 -0.67 -25.45 -19.28
C ASP A 429 -0.25 -24.83 -20.62
N GLN A 430 0.69 -25.49 -21.30
CA GLN A 430 1.21 -25.02 -22.60
C GLN A 430 0.17 -25.06 -23.73
N SER A 431 -0.89 -25.85 -23.58
CA SER A 431 -1.94 -25.97 -24.61
C SER A 431 -2.78 -24.69 -24.76
N LEU A 432 -2.77 -23.82 -23.74
CA LEU A 432 -3.41 -22.51 -23.76
C LEU A 432 -2.66 -21.48 -24.62
N GLY A 433 -1.42 -21.77 -25.05
CA GLY A 433 -0.58 -20.84 -25.78
C GLY A 433 -1.27 -20.10 -26.94
N PRO A 434 -1.97 -20.78 -27.87
CA PRO A 434 -2.68 -20.12 -28.97
C PRO A 434 -3.81 -19.19 -28.52
N ILE A 435 -4.51 -19.54 -27.43
CA ILE A 435 -5.61 -18.73 -26.86
C ILE A 435 -5.03 -17.46 -26.23
N LEU A 436 -3.99 -17.60 -25.40
CA LEU A 436 -3.35 -16.48 -24.72
C LEU A 436 -2.69 -15.50 -25.70
N GLU A 437 -2.11 -15.99 -26.80
CA GLU A 437 -1.59 -15.12 -27.85
C GLU A 437 -2.67 -14.34 -28.60
N ARG A 438 -3.84 -14.95 -28.81
CA ARG A 438 -4.97 -14.27 -29.44
C ARG A 438 -5.51 -13.17 -28.52
N LEU A 439 -5.76 -13.49 -27.24
CA LEU A 439 -6.23 -12.52 -26.24
C LEU A 439 -5.25 -11.36 -26.06
N ARG A 440 -3.94 -11.64 -26.04
CA ARG A 440 -2.90 -10.60 -26.01
C ARG A 440 -2.93 -9.69 -27.25
N HIS A 441 -3.21 -10.23 -28.43
CA HIS A 441 -3.36 -9.42 -29.63
C HIS A 441 -4.65 -8.58 -29.61
N GLU A 442 -5.73 -9.10 -29.02
CA GLU A 442 -6.95 -8.35 -28.76
C GLU A 442 -6.69 -7.19 -27.79
N HIS A 443 -5.85 -7.36 -26.76
CA HIS A 443 -5.40 -6.26 -25.88
C HIS A 443 -4.73 -5.12 -26.66
N GLU A 444 -3.83 -5.43 -27.59
CA GLU A 444 -3.18 -4.44 -28.46
C GLU A 444 -4.18 -3.73 -29.39
N GLY A 445 -5.23 -4.44 -29.83
CA GLY A 445 -6.35 -3.88 -30.59
C GLY A 445 -7.15 -2.88 -29.77
N ILE A 446 -7.57 -3.29 -28.56
CA ILE A 446 -8.34 -2.46 -27.63
C ILE A 446 -7.55 -1.22 -27.22
N ALA A 447 -6.25 -1.35 -26.96
CA ALA A 447 -5.37 -0.22 -26.62
C ALA A 447 -5.31 0.83 -27.74
N ARG A 448 -5.31 0.42 -29.02
CA ARG A 448 -5.37 1.35 -30.15
C ARG A 448 -6.70 2.07 -30.23
N VAL A 449 -7.81 1.35 -30.09
CA VAL A 449 -9.15 1.94 -30.17
C VAL A 449 -9.43 2.86 -28.98
N LEU A 450 -8.88 2.56 -27.81
CA LEU A 450 -8.89 3.46 -26.66
C LEU A 450 -8.22 4.81 -26.97
N ALA A 451 -7.10 4.81 -27.69
CA ALA A 451 -6.45 6.05 -28.12
C ALA A 451 -7.29 6.82 -29.17
N GLU A 452 -8.06 6.12 -30.01
CA GLU A 452 -8.99 6.73 -30.96
C GLU A 452 -10.17 7.40 -30.24
N VAL A 453 -10.73 6.75 -29.21
CA VAL A 453 -11.75 7.34 -28.33
C VAL A 453 -11.21 8.57 -27.62
N ASP A 454 -9.95 8.54 -27.15
CA ASP A 454 -9.32 9.69 -26.51
C ASP A 454 -9.28 10.91 -27.44
N ALA A 455 -8.79 10.69 -28.66
CA ALA A 455 -8.69 11.73 -29.67
C ALA A 455 -10.07 12.27 -30.09
N ALA A 456 -11.07 11.41 -30.21
CA ALA A 456 -12.43 11.82 -30.59
C ALA A 456 -13.09 12.67 -29.49
N LEU A 457 -12.99 12.26 -28.23
CA LEU A 457 -13.50 13.00 -27.08
C LEU A 457 -12.86 14.39 -26.92
N VAL A 458 -11.54 14.51 -27.14
CA VAL A 458 -10.85 15.82 -27.12
C VAL A 458 -11.40 16.73 -28.21
N ALA A 459 -11.55 16.21 -29.42
CA ALA A 459 -12.03 17.01 -30.54
C ALA A 459 -13.48 17.45 -30.42
N MET A 460 -14.35 16.63 -29.81
CA MET A 460 -15.75 16.98 -29.54
C MET A 460 -15.90 18.18 -28.60
N VAL A 461 -14.93 18.40 -27.71
CA VAL A 461 -14.94 19.55 -26.79
C VAL A 461 -14.64 20.86 -27.52
N ASP A 462 -13.79 20.80 -28.55
CA ASP A 462 -13.40 21.97 -29.34
C ASP A 462 -14.42 22.26 -30.46
N ASP A 463 -15.14 21.26 -30.93
CA ASP A 463 -16.19 21.37 -31.95
C ASP A 463 -17.32 20.34 -31.74
N GLU A 464 -18.49 20.79 -31.29
CA GLU A 464 -19.65 19.93 -31.03
C GLU A 464 -20.21 19.25 -32.30
N ASN A 465 -19.85 19.73 -33.50
CA ASN A 465 -20.22 19.06 -34.76
C ASN A 465 -19.51 17.71 -34.95
N ARG A 466 -18.50 17.40 -34.11
CA ARG A 466 -17.75 16.13 -34.13
C ARG A 466 -18.31 15.04 -33.22
N LEU A 467 -19.51 15.24 -32.69
CA LEU A 467 -20.17 14.26 -31.83
C LEU A 467 -20.37 12.88 -32.50
N SER A 468 -20.67 12.86 -33.79
CA SER A 468 -20.83 11.60 -34.55
C SER A 468 -19.55 10.76 -34.59
N ASP A 469 -18.39 11.41 -34.65
CA ASP A 469 -17.09 10.73 -34.65
C ASP A 469 -16.81 10.08 -33.28
N THR A 470 -17.22 10.77 -32.21
CA THR A 470 -17.07 10.29 -30.83
C THR A 470 -18.00 9.11 -30.55
N GLN A 471 -19.24 9.18 -31.02
CA GLN A 471 -20.18 8.06 -30.94
C GLN A 471 -19.64 6.82 -31.67
N ALA A 472 -19.14 7.00 -32.90
CA ALA A 472 -18.57 5.90 -33.67
C ALA A 472 -17.35 5.26 -32.99
N ALA A 473 -16.46 6.06 -32.39
CA ALA A 473 -15.28 5.54 -31.68
C ALA A 473 -15.68 4.78 -30.40
N VAL A 474 -16.64 5.28 -29.62
CA VAL A 474 -17.13 4.63 -28.40
C VAL A 474 -17.88 3.34 -28.70
N ASP A 475 -18.70 3.31 -29.76
CA ASP A 475 -19.36 2.07 -30.19
C ASP A 475 -18.34 1.04 -30.70
N HIS A 476 -17.31 1.46 -31.42
CA HIS A 476 -16.22 0.56 -31.84
C HIS A 476 -15.48 -0.06 -30.66
N LEU A 477 -15.19 0.76 -29.63
CA LEU A 477 -14.62 0.27 -28.38
C LEU A 477 -15.54 -0.70 -27.66
N ALA A 478 -16.84 -0.42 -27.63
CA ALA A 478 -17.82 -1.28 -26.99
C ALA A 478 -17.88 -2.66 -27.64
N ASP A 479 -17.91 -2.71 -28.97
CA ASP A 479 -17.93 -3.96 -29.73
C ASP A 479 -16.70 -4.83 -29.45
N LEU A 480 -15.50 -4.21 -29.45
CA LEU A 480 -14.25 -4.93 -29.21
C LEU A 480 -14.09 -5.36 -27.76
N LEU A 481 -14.34 -4.47 -26.80
CA LEU A 481 -14.15 -4.77 -25.38
C LEU A 481 -15.17 -5.83 -24.92
N LEU A 482 -16.45 -5.72 -25.28
CA LEU A 482 -17.46 -6.69 -24.87
C LEU A 482 -17.24 -8.07 -25.51
N ALA A 483 -16.75 -8.12 -26.76
CA ALA A 483 -16.36 -9.37 -27.39
C ALA A 483 -15.17 -10.02 -26.67
N HIS A 484 -14.14 -9.23 -26.37
CA HIS A 484 -12.95 -9.69 -25.68
C HIS A 484 -13.25 -10.23 -24.27
N LEU A 485 -14.00 -9.47 -23.43
CA LEU A 485 -14.35 -9.91 -22.07
C LEU A 485 -15.14 -11.22 -22.06
N ARG A 486 -16.03 -11.42 -23.04
CA ARG A 486 -16.78 -12.67 -23.20
C ARG A 486 -15.85 -13.82 -23.59
N ASP A 487 -15.01 -13.60 -24.59
CA ASP A 487 -14.12 -14.61 -25.11
C ASP A 487 -13.09 -15.05 -24.05
N GLU A 488 -12.62 -14.12 -23.22
CA GLU A 488 -11.75 -14.40 -22.09
C GLU A 488 -12.47 -15.16 -20.96
N GLU A 489 -13.69 -14.76 -20.59
CA GLU A 489 -14.49 -15.49 -19.60
C GLU A 489 -14.76 -16.93 -20.05
N GLU A 490 -15.13 -17.13 -21.32
CA GLU A 490 -15.41 -18.46 -21.88
C GLU A 490 -14.17 -19.35 -21.92
N GLN A 491 -12.99 -18.79 -22.18
CA GLN A 491 -11.78 -19.57 -22.42
C GLN A 491 -10.88 -19.71 -21.21
N LEU A 492 -10.91 -18.77 -20.25
CA LEU A 492 -9.96 -18.75 -19.14
C LEU A 492 -10.58 -19.08 -17.78
N LEU A 493 -11.89 -18.96 -17.58
CA LEU A 493 -12.49 -19.29 -16.27
C LEU A 493 -12.24 -20.75 -15.87
N GLU A 494 -12.46 -21.71 -16.76
CA GLU A 494 -12.20 -23.14 -16.46
C GLU A 494 -10.71 -23.40 -16.16
N PRO A 495 -9.75 -22.95 -17.00
CA PRO A 495 -8.33 -23.10 -16.70
C PRO A 495 -7.89 -22.42 -15.40
N ILE A 496 -8.37 -21.21 -15.10
CA ILE A 496 -8.06 -20.49 -13.86
C ILE A 496 -8.56 -21.28 -12.65
N GLY A 497 -9.77 -21.84 -12.74
CA GLY A 497 -10.36 -22.68 -11.70
C GLY A 497 -9.58 -23.97 -11.45
N ARG A 498 -9.30 -24.71 -12.53
CA ARG A 498 -8.58 -25.99 -12.51
C ARG A 498 -7.14 -25.82 -12.03
N LEU A 499 -6.41 -24.86 -12.61
CA LEU A 499 -4.96 -24.66 -12.38
C LEU A 499 -4.66 -23.83 -11.12
N GLY A 500 -5.69 -23.23 -10.49
CA GLY A 500 -5.54 -22.49 -9.23
C GLY A 500 -4.76 -21.18 -9.37
N ILE A 501 -4.93 -20.50 -10.50
CA ILE A 501 -4.25 -19.24 -10.83
C ILE A 501 -4.79 -18.08 -9.98
N ARG A 502 -3.91 -17.16 -9.60
CA ARG A 502 -4.28 -15.91 -8.91
C ARG A 502 -4.25 -14.75 -9.89
N ILE A 503 -5.27 -13.91 -9.81
CA ILE A 503 -5.44 -12.68 -10.59
C ILE A 503 -5.23 -11.50 -9.66
#